data_AF-A0AA95JZT6-F1
#
_entry.id   AF-A0AA95JZT6-F1
#
_cell.length_a   1.000
_cell.length_b   1.000
_cell.length_c   1.000
_cell.angle_alpha   90.00
_cell.angle_beta   90.00
_cell.angle_gamma   90.00
#
_symmetry.space_group_name_H-M   'P 1'
#
loop_
_entity.id
_entity.type
_entity.pdbx_description
1 polymer ?
#
loop_
_entity_poly.entity_id
_entity_poly.type
_entity_poly.pdbx_seq_one_letter_code
_entity_poly.pdbx_strand_id
1 'polypeptide(L)'
;MSEEVENRRDARRCVYLGEGIKVYIKDLDEVRSIQGEITDISPWGCNIYIADQKLASYPKKGDTIKLYYNTREKKTFTCKGRVIYVISKVIDDIKYLRYGIEIINEYILNPEVANIKYYEIPDIFTPHCWCGDAFFFQEKIIFKVKSLHSNGMILITSARNKTLLPNLDLQLKVSIPALDEFIVNTKIAQVINSTKPNEKDKYYVHVIFENKNTKFLQVFVEYILFCGVEVTPKELRENNLPVDIIENSLSHYYAMDKFDLEKIYELRKIGLFEEIPKIISDSVVENENTESDHPFKDKFDEYSRQLICKVGKKPIACLRIIFNNQNQEKTELYEFCENIPDWLLTKKFVEISRFAWDKEYRESDVFINMIRQVVRIVIESGHTHIVTSSPEPLIPLYTKVGFQVLDVPWKSKYSTIKSKESILFLDAKGILSGEIVIEKFIWNKIYSRVANYLGITTKE
;
A
#
# COMPACT_ATOMS: atom_id res chain seq x y z
N MET A 1 30.34 -3.01 50.96
CA MET A 1 30.08 -2.77 49.52
C MET A 1 28.57 -2.76 49.35
N SER A 2 27.94 -1.58 49.40
CA SER A 2 26.52 -1.47 49.13
C SER A 2 26.32 -1.66 47.63
N GLU A 3 25.66 -2.75 47.24
CA GLU A 3 25.07 -2.89 45.93
C GLU A 3 24.05 -1.76 45.78
N GLU A 4 24.47 -0.62 45.22
CA GLU A 4 23.53 0.34 44.66
C GLU A 4 22.79 -0.39 43.55
N VAL A 5 21.55 -0.79 43.84
CA VAL A 5 20.65 -1.47 42.92
C VAL A 5 20.62 -0.67 41.62
N GLU A 6 21.26 -1.21 40.57
CA GLU A 6 21.20 -0.65 39.24
C GLU A 6 19.77 -0.76 38.73
N ASN A 7 18.97 0.29 38.97
CA ASN A 7 17.62 0.47 38.45
C ASN A 7 17.67 0.75 36.93
N ARG A 8 18.11 -0.25 36.17
CA ARG A 8 18.19 -0.20 34.72
C ARG A 8 16.87 -0.66 34.12
N ARG A 9 16.38 0.07 33.10
CA ARG A 9 15.22 -0.33 32.31
C ARG A 9 15.45 -1.60 31.47
N ASP A 10 16.70 -1.88 31.09
CA ASP A 10 17.06 -3.02 30.25
C ASP A 10 18.56 -3.34 30.37
N ALA A 11 18.93 -4.56 29.99
CA ALA A 11 20.31 -4.96 29.75
C ALA A 11 20.95 -4.07 28.68
N ARG A 12 22.23 -3.73 28.87
CA ARG A 12 23.01 -2.89 27.97
C ARG A 12 24.09 -3.73 27.30
N ARG A 13 24.48 -3.31 26.09
CA ARG A 13 25.63 -3.90 25.42
C ARG A 13 26.89 -3.22 25.93
N CYS A 14 27.84 -3.99 26.44
CA CYS A 14 29.14 -3.49 26.86
C CYS A 14 30.01 -3.14 25.65
N VAL A 15 30.83 -2.11 25.81
CA VAL A 15 31.83 -1.63 24.86
C VAL A 15 33.12 -1.43 25.64
N TYR A 16 34.23 -2.00 25.18
CA TYR A 16 35.50 -1.82 25.86
C TYR A 16 36.06 -0.42 25.60
N LEU A 17 36.75 0.14 26.59
CA LEU A 17 37.48 1.39 26.40
C LEU A 17 38.46 1.26 25.24
N GLY A 18 38.52 2.26 24.37
CA GLY A 18 39.31 2.23 23.14
C GLY A 18 38.61 1.61 21.92
N GLU A 19 37.46 0.93 22.06
CA GLU A 19 36.67 0.42 20.92
C GLU A 19 35.90 1.53 20.17
N GLY A 20 35.91 2.76 20.69
CA GLY A 20 35.84 3.94 19.82
C GLY A 20 34.47 4.59 19.61
N ILE A 21 33.47 4.33 20.46
CA ILE A 21 32.26 5.19 20.48
C ILE A 21 32.58 6.48 21.25
N LYS A 22 33.26 7.39 20.56
CA LYS A 22 33.62 8.71 21.07
C LYS A 22 32.39 9.61 21.13
N VAL A 23 32.24 10.30 22.26
CA VAL A 23 31.13 11.21 22.50
C VAL A 23 31.60 12.56 23.01
N TYR A 24 30.81 13.58 22.71
CA TYR A 24 30.93 14.90 23.31
C TYR A 24 29.66 15.20 24.09
N ILE A 25 29.82 15.46 25.37
CA ILE A 25 28.75 15.94 26.25
C ILE A 25 28.82 17.46 26.25
N LYS A 26 27.71 18.11 25.91
CA LYS A 26 27.56 19.57 25.97
C LYS A 26 26.37 19.99 26.84
N ASP A 27 26.39 21.20 27.40
CA ASP A 27 25.15 21.81 27.92
C ASP A 27 24.19 22.11 26.78
N LEU A 28 22.95 22.41 27.14
CA LEU A 28 21.92 22.82 26.19
C LEU A 28 22.36 24.03 25.36
N ASP A 29 23.06 24.98 26.00
CA ASP A 29 23.60 26.20 25.37
C ASP A 29 24.95 25.97 24.66
N GLU A 30 25.51 24.77 24.73
CA GLU A 30 26.78 24.35 24.10
C GLU A 30 28.03 25.18 24.47
N VAL A 31 28.00 25.86 25.61
CA VAL A 31 29.11 26.65 26.15
C VAL A 31 30.22 25.74 26.68
N ARG A 32 29.86 24.62 27.31
CA ARG A 32 30.81 23.65 27.86
C ARG A 32 30.75 22.36 27.05
N SER A 33 31.92 21.78 26.77
CA SER A 33 32.03 20.51 26.08
C SER A 33 33.05 19.61 26.77
N ILE A 34 32.67 18.35 26.97
CA ILE A 34 33.54 17.32 27.55
C ILE A 34 33.55 16.12 26.63
N GLN A 35 34.74 15.61 26.33
CA GLN A 35 34.90 14.40 25.54
C GLN A 35 34.93 13.17 26.45
N GLY A 36 34.28 12.10 26.01
CA GLY A 36 34.30 10.81 26.69
C GLY A 36 34.12 9.63 25.74
N GLU A 37 34.04 8.44 26.32
CA GLU A 37 33.80 7.20 25.58
C GLU A 37 32.65 6.42 26.21
N ILE A 38 31.71 5.95 25.36
CA ILE A 38 30.63 5.06 25.80
C ILE A 38 31.20 3.67 26.11
N THR A 39 30.83 3.12 27.27
CA THR A 39 31.23 1.77 27.71
C THR A 39 30.09 0.79 27.91
N ASP A 40 28.87 1.29 27.94
CA ASP A 40 27.70 0.46 27.68
C ASP A 40 26.57 1.30 27.09
N ILE A 41 25.73 0.67 26.29
CA ILE A 41 24.69 1.35 25.53
C ILE A 41 23.39 0.54 25.46
N SER A 42 22.27 1.25 25.49
CA SER A 42 20.94 0.82 25.08
C SER A 42 20.17 1.99 24.47
N PRO A 43 18.99 1.75 23.86
CA PRO A 43 18.17 2.82 23.30
C PRO A 43 17.74 3.90 24.30
N TRP A 44 17.75 3.59 25.60
CA TRP A 44 17.30 4.49 26.67
C TRP A 44 18.44 5.11 27.48
N GLY A 45 19.69 4.75 27.23
CA GLY A 45 20.78 5.28 28.02
C GLY A 45 22.13 4.63 27.75
N CYS A 46 23.16 5.30 28.21
CA CYS A 46 24.53 4.83 28.11
C CYS A 46 25.33 5.18 29.35
N ASN A 47 26.46 4.51 29.54
CA ASN A 47 27.47 4.93 30.48
C ASN A 47 28.68 5.48 29.73
N ILE A 48 29.20 6.61 30.20
CA ILE A 48 30.31 7.33 29.57
C ILE A 48 31.43 7.46 30.59
N TYR A 49 32.66 7.10 30.21
CA TYR A 49 33.84 7.44 30.98
C TYR A 49 34.52 8.68 30.42
N ILE A 50 35.00 9.51 31.34
CA ILE A 50 35.77 10.72 31.05
C ILE A 50 37.08 10.63 31.83
N ALA A 51 38.20 10.71 31.11
CA ALA A 51 39.54 10.67 31.71
C ALA A 51 39.99 12.03 32.26
N ASP A 52 39.51 13.13 31.67
CA ASP A 52 39.92 14.48 32.08
C ASP A 52 39.17 14.94 33.34
N GLN A 53 39.87 14.91 34.48
CA GLN A 53 39.32 15.32 35.77
C GLN A 53 39.19 16.84 35.94
N LYS A 54 39.78 17.65 35.07
CA LYS A 54 39.77 19.12 35.21
C LYS A 54 38.36 19.73 35.06
N LEU A 55 37.40 18.95 34.57
CA LEU A 55 36.00 19.34 34.38
C LEU A 55 35.01 18.59 35.30
N ALA A 56 35.49 17.97 36.39
CA ALA A 56 34.67 17.14 37.30
C ALA A 56 33.43 17.81 37.93
N SER A 57 33.30 19.14 37.82
CA SER A 57 32.16 19.91 38.31
C SER A 57 30.97 19.92 37.34
N TYR A 58 31.12 19.37 36.13
CA TYR A 58 30.13 19.44 35.06
C TYR A 58 30.14 18.17 34.18
N PRO A 59 29.00 17.69 33.65
CA PRO A 59 27.63 17.96 34.13
C PRO A 59 27.37 17.32 35.51
N LYS A 60 26.40 17.82 36.26
CA LYS A 60 26.01 17.28 37.57
C LYS A 60 24.84 16.31 37.43
N LYS A 61 24.64 15.46 38.44
CA LYS A 61 23.42 14.64 38.55
C LYS A 61 22.18 15.53 38.46
N GLY A 62 21.24 15.16 37.60
CA GLY A 62 20.01 15.90 37.32
C GLY A 62 20.11 16.82 36.09
N ASP A 63 21.32 17.20 35.66
CA ASP A 63 21.49 18.10 34.52
C ASP A 63 20.98 17.45 33.22
N THR A 64 20.40 18.27 32.36
CA THR A 64 20.06 17.90 30.98
C THR A 64 21.17 18.37 30.05
N ILE A 65 21.63 17.47 29.20
CA ILE A 65 22.78 17.64 28.31
C ILE A 65 22.40 17.32 26.86
N LYS A 66 23.19 17.83 25.92
CA LYS A 66 23.26 17.34 24.54
C LYS A 66 24.41 16.33 24.43
N LEU A 67 24.10 15.13 23.99
CA LEU A 67 25.06 14.07 23.72
C LEU A 67 25.30 13.99 22.22
N TYR A 68 26.51 14.32 21.79
CA TYR A 68 26.97 14.12 20.43
C TYR A 68 27.75 12.82 20.34
N TYR A 69 27.42 11.97 19.39
CA TYR A 69 28.10 10.68 19.21
C TYR A 69 28.48 10.47 17.75
N ASN A 70 29.63 9.83 17.55
CA ASN A 70 30.14 9.54 16.22
C ASN A 70 29.88 8.09 15.84
N THR A 71 29.42 7.88 14.61
CA THR A 71 29.31 6.54 14.01
C THR A 71 30.63 6.14 13.37
N ARG A 72 30.74 4.87 12.95
CA ARG A 72 31.92 4.36 12.23
C ARG A 72 32.17 5.07 10.89
N GLU A 73 31.12 5.59 10.27
CA GLU A 73 31.19 6.41 9.06
C GLU A 73 31.63 7.87 9.33
N LYS A 74 32.04 8.19 10.56
CA LYS A 74 32.43 9.53 11.00
C LYS A 74 31.31 10.57 10.87
N LYS A 75 30.05 10.13 10.88
CA LYS A 75 28.89 11.03 11.00
C LYS A 75 28.62 11.32 12.47
N THR A 76 28.30 12.56 12.78
CA THR A 76 27.98 13.01 14.14
C THR A 76 26.48 13.17 14.27
N PHE A 77 25.91 12.56 15.30
CA PHE A 77 24.50 12.67 15.66
C PHE A 77 24.34 13.28 17.04
N THR A 78 23.14 13.76 17.35
CA THR A 78 22.84 14.38 18.64
C THR A 78 21.52 13.88 19.23
N CYS A 79 21.52 13.62 20.53
CA CYS A 79 20.33 13.38 21.32
C CYS A 79 20.42 14.10 22.68
N LYS A 80 19.29 14.37 23.32
CA LYS A 80 19.29 14.88 24.69
C LYS A 80 19.39 13.75 25.69
N GLY A 81 20.08 14.01 26.79
CA GLY A 81 20.19 13.07 27.90
C GLY A 81 20.10 13.77 29.24
N ARG A 82 19.75 13.00 30.28
CA ARG A 82 19.76 13.41 31.68
C ARG A 82 20.85 12.64 32.41
N VAL A 83 21.66 13.34 33.19
CA VAL A 83 22.66 12.71 34.05
C VAL A 83 21.97 12.10 35.26
N ILE A 84 22.04 10.78 35.40
CA ILE A 84 21.41 10.04 36.51
C ILE A 84 22.38 9.88 37.69
N TYR A 85 23.66 9.66 37.40
CA TYR A 85 24.71 9.56 38.42
C TYR A 85 26.07 9.93 37.85
N VAL A 86 26.99 10.29 38.75
CA VAL A 86 28.40 10.53 38.47
C VAL A 86 29.20 9.80 39.56
N ILE A 87 30.03 8.84 39.17
CA ILE A 87 30.82 8.01 40.12
C ILE A 87 32.28 8.04 39.69
N SER A 88 33.20 8.20 40.64
CA SER A 88 34.63 8.07 40.33
C SER A 88 35.04 6.60 40.35
N LYS A 89 35.81 6.17 39.34
CA LYS A 89 36.32 4.80 39.24
C LYS A 89 37.79 4.83 38.81
N VAL A 90 38.60 3.97 39.38
CA VAL A 90 39.99 3.77 38.93
C VAL A 90 40.03 2.53 38.05
N ILE A 91 40.59 2.67 36.85
CA ILE A 91 40.81 1.57 35.89
C ILE A 91 42.25 1.73 35.41
N ASP A 92 43.06 0.69 35.56
CA ASP A 92 44.48 0.68 35.16
C ASP A 92 45.26 1.92 35.68
N ASP A 93 45.10 2.22 36.97
CA ASP A 93 45.68 3.37 37.68
C ASP A 93 45.26 4.77 37.18
N ILE A 94 44.37 4.83 36.18
CA ILE A 94 43.77 6.07 35.68
C ILE A 94 42.43 6.28 36.39
N LYS A 95 42.26 7.46 36.98
CA LYS A 95 41.02 7.84 37.66
C LYS A 95 40.05 8.43 36.63
N TYR A 96 38.95 7.73 36.39
CA TYR A 96 37.85 8.14 35.51
C TYR A 96 36.67 8.67 36.32
N LEU A 97 35.83 9.46 35.64
CA LEU A 97 34.46 9.75 36.05
C LEU A 97 33.51 8.96 35.15
N ARG A 98 32.64 8.15 35.75
CA ARG A 98 31.57 7.40 35.09
C ARG A 98 30.27 8.18 35.19
N TYR A 99 29.73 8.57 34.05
CA TYR A 99 28.44 9.23 33.94
C TYR A 99 27.41 8.22 33.47
N GLY A 100 26.35 8.06 34.25
CA GLY A 100 25.15 7.34 33.82
C GLY A 100 24.18 8.31 33.16
N ILE A 101 23.92 8.13 31.86
CA ILE A 101 23.04 9.00 31.09
C ILE A 101 21.76 8.23 30.74
N GLU A 102 20.61 8.82 31.05
CA GLU A 102 19.30 8.44 30.51
C GLU A 102 19.03 9.29 29.26
N ILE A 103 18.68 8.67 28.14
CA ILE A 103 18.33 9.38 26.92
C ILE A 103 16.90 9.89 27.03
N ILE A 104 16.71 11.19 26.75
CA ILE A 104 15.40 11.83 26.72
C ILE A 104 14.85 11.71 25.30
N ASN A 105 13.70 11.06 25.16
CA ASN A 105 13.01 11.00 23.89
C ASN A 105 11.94 12.10 23.80
N GLU A 106 12.19 13.09 22.94
CA GLU A 106 11.28 14.22 22.74
C GLU A 106 10.16 13.94 21.74
N TYR A 107 10.27 12.85 20.96
CA TYR A 107 9.33 12.54 19.88
C TYR A 107 7.88 12.35 20.37
N ILE A 108 7.72 11.74 21.55
CA ILE A 108 6.40 11.46 22.17
C ILE A 108 5.63 12.75 22.49
N LEU A 109 6.33 13.87 22.68
CA LEU A 109 5.72 15.13 23.09
C LEU A 109 5.17 15.95 21.91
N ASN A 110 5.40 15.52 20.66
CA ASN A 110 4.92 16.24 19.49
C ASN A 110 3.43 15.90 19.20
N PRO A 111 2.49 16.86 19.29
CA PRO A 111 1.07 16.63 19.03
C PRO A 111 0.77 16.08 17.64
N GLU A 112 1.60 16.42 16.64
CA GLU A 112 1.44 15.93 15.27
C GLU A 112 1.61 14.40 15.17
N VAL A 113 2.37 13.80 16.10
CA VAL A 113 2.61 12.35 16.15
C VAL A 113 1.39 11.59 16.68
N ALA A 114 0.58 12.22 17.54
CA ALA A 114 -0.59 11.58 18.15
C ALA A 114 -1.71 11.29 17.16
N ASN A 115 -1.78 12.05 16.05
CA ASN A 115 -2.84 11.94 15.04
C ASN A 115 -2.42 11.13 13.80
N ILE A 116 -1.23 10.51 13.81
CA ILE A 116 -0.77 9.70 12.68
C ILE A 116 -1.58 8.41 12.62
N LYS A 117 -2.21 8.14 11.47
CA LYS A 117 -2.84 6.86 11.18
C LYS A 117 -1.80 5.85 10.74
N TYR A 118 -1.75 4.71 11.44
CA TYR A 118 -0.86 3.59 11.15
C TYR A 118 -1.62 2.49 10.42
N TYR A 119 -1.03 2.00 9.32
CA TYR A 119 -1.55 0.89 8.54
C TYR A 119 -0.80 -0.39 8.92
N GLU A 120 -1.47 -1.21 9.73
CA GLU A 120 -0.92 -2.48 10.23
C GLU A 120 -0.74 -3.49 9.11
N ILE A 121 0.44 -4.13 9.09
CA ILE A 121 0.78 -5.15 8.12
C ILE A 121 0.49 -6.53 8.72
N PRO A 122 -0.23 -7.42 8.02
CA PRO A 122 -0.47 -8.78 8.48
C PRO A 122 0.83 -9.59 8.61
N ASP A 123 0.86 -10.50 9.58
CA ASP A 123 2.05 -11.29 9.92
C ASP A 123 2.40 -12.37 8.86
N ILE A 124 1.48 -12.69 7.94
CA ILE A 124 1.61 -13.83 7.02
C ILE A 124 2.75 -13.62 6.01
N PHE A 125 2.94 -12.39 5.51
CA PHE A 125 3.96 -12.07 4.50
C PHE A 125 4.73 -10.79 4.85
N THR A 126 5.08 -10.57 6.11
CA THR A 126 5.64 -9.28 6.55
C THR A 126 6.88 -8.84 5.75
N PRO A 127 6.91 -7.61 5.19
CA PRO A 127 8.11 -7.05 4.61
C PRO A 127 9.25 -7.01 5.62
N HIS A 128 10.45 -7.29 5.13
CA HIS A 128 11.65 -7.32 5.95
C HIS A 128 12.57 -6.19 5.54
N CYS A 129 13.30 -5.63 6.51
CA CYS A 129 14.38 -4.73 6.19
C CYS A 129 15.60 -4.97 7.05
N TRP A 130 16.75 -4.51 6.59
CA TRP A 130 17.99 -4.60 7.34
C TRP A 130 18.90 -3.43 7.06
N CYS A 131 19.79 -3.14 8.00
CA CYS A 131 20.89 -2.18 7.84
C CYS A 131 22.14 -2.68 8.55
N GLY A 132 23.28 -2.03 8.30
CA GLY A 132 24.47 -2.21 9.14
C GLY A 132 24.27 -1.57 10.52
N ASP A 133 24.92 -2.11 11.53
CA ASP A 133 25.04 -1.44 12.82
C ASP A 133 25.96 -0.21 12.69
N ALA A 134 25.54 0.94 13.21
CA ALA A 134 26.27 2.20 13.07
C ALA A 134 27.58 2.26 13.90
N PHE A 135 27.72 1.40 14.91
CA PHE A 135 28.81 1.41 15.89
C PHE A 135 29.68 0.17 15.84
N PHE A 136 29.18 -0.98 15.36
CA PHE A 136 29.90 -2.25 15.37
C PHE A 136 30.30 -2.74 13.96
N PHE A 137 31.39 -3.51 13.88
CA PHE A 137 31.95 -3.96 12.60
C PHE A 137 31.24 -5.19 12.04
N GLN A 138 30.78 -5.08 10.79
CA GLN A 138 30.10 -6.15 10.03
C GLN A 138 28.81 -6.69 10.67
N GLU A 139 28.31 -6.03 11.71
CA GLU A 139 27.04 -6.38 12.31
C GLU A 139 25.89 -5.82 11.50
N LYS A 140 24.80 -6.60 11.47
CA LYS A 140 23.57 -6.25 10.78
C LYS A 140 22.42 -6.29 11.75
N ILE A 141 21.53 -5.32 11.60
CA ILE A 141 20.27 -5.26 12.32
C ILE A 141 19.17 -5.64 11.34
N ILE A 142 18.40 -6.67 11.68
CA ILE A 142 17.27 -7.15 10.88
C ILE A 142 15.99 -6.70 11.55
N PHE A 143 15.05 -6.24 10.74
CA PHE A 143 13.75 -5.75 11.14
C PHE A 143 12.64 -6.44 10.35
N LYS A 144 11.47 -6.54 10.99
CA LYS A 144 10.18 -6.75 10.33
C LYS A 144 9.44 -5.42 10.28
N VAL A 145 8.81 -5.08 9.17
CA VAL A 145 7.95 -3.88 9.11
C VAL A 145 6.59 -4.22 9.70
N LYS A 146 6.21 -3.58 10.80
CA LYS A 146 4.94 -3.82 11.49
C LYS A 146 3.80 -2.98 10.92
N SER A 147 4.08 -1.70 10.69
CA SER A 147 3.09 -0.79 10.10
C SER A 147 3.76 0.34 9.32
N LEU A 148 2.99 0.94 8.44
CA LEU A 148 3.38 2.08 7.60
C LEU A 148 2.51 3.29 7.96
N HIS A 149 3.08 4.49 7.85
CA HIS A 149 2.35 5.74 7.75
C HIS A 149 3.02 6.67 6.73
N SER A 150 2.39 7.79 6.38
CA SER A 150 2.86 8.67 5.29
C SER A 150 4.22 9.33 5.52
N ASN A 151 4.75 9.27 6.74
CA ASN A 151 6.03 9.87 7.12
C ASN A 151 7.03 8.84 7.66
N GLY A 152 6.68 7.55 7.76
CA GLY A 152 7.56 6.60 8.42
C GLY A 152 6.99 5.19 8.55
N MET A 153 7.64 4.39 9.38
CA MET A 153 7.28 3.01 9.65
C MET A 153 7.48 2.66 11.12
N ILE A 154 6.75 1.66 11.58
CA ILE A 154 7.08 0.93 12.81
C ILE A 154 7.80 -0.35 12.41
N LEU A 155 9.00 -0.52 12.93
CA LEU A 155 9.82 -1.71 12.72
C LEU A 155 9.87 -2.55 14.00
N ILE A 156 10.00 -3.86 13.86
CA ILE A 156 10.21 -4.79 14.96
C ILE A 156 11.57 -5.44 14.81
N THR A 157 12.36 -5.45 15.88
CA THR A 157 13.66 -6.14 15.91
C THR A 157 13.92 -6.81 17.24
N SER A 158 14.98 -7.61 17.35
CA SER A 158 15.41 -8.21 18.61
C SER A 158 15.85 -7.12 19.61
N ALA A 159 15.46 -7.29 20.87
CA ALA A 159 15.94 -6.47 21.98
C ALA A 159 17.47 -6.57 22.20
N ARG A 160 18.17 -7.49 21.52
CA ARG A 160 19.65 -7.55 21.52
C ARG A 160 20.29 -6.37 20.77
N ASN A 161 19.54 -5.68 19.92
CA ASN A 161 20.03 -4.56 19.12
C ASN A 161 20.03 -3.26 19.94
N LYS A 162 21.04 -3.12 20.80
CA LYS A 162 21.13 -2.06 21.82
C LYS A 162 21.58 -0.68 21.30
N THR A 163 21.95 -0.59 20.03
CA THR A 163 22.55 0.60 19.39
C THR A 163 21.55 1.57 18.77
N LEU A 164 20.26 1.30 18.93
CA LEU A 164 19.18 2.05 18.30
C LEU A 164 18.88 3.35 19.07
N LEU A 165 19.81 4.31 18.97
CA LEU A 165 19.67 5.60 19.63
C LEU A 165 18.69 6.51 18.87
N PRO A 166 17.94 7.38 19.58
CA PRO A 166 17.16 8.43 18.94
C PRO A 166 18.03 9.31 18.04
N ASN A 167 17.42 9.80 16.96
CA ASN A 167 18.03 10.62 15.91
C ASN A 167 19.13 9.94 15.08
N LEU A 168 19.38 8.65 15.26
CA LEU A 168 20.32 7.92 14.42
C LEU A 168 19.73 7.70 13.02
N ASP A 169 20.51 8.01 11.99
CA ASP A 169 20.11 7.70 10.62
C ASP A 169 20.36 6.22 10.31
N LEU A 170 19.39 5.59 9.67
CA LEU A 170 19.44 4.22 9.19
C LEU A 170 19.17 4.20 7.69
N GLN A 171 20.09 3.60 6.93
CA GLN A 171 19.84 3.22 5.55
C GLN A 171 19.29 1.80 5.51
N LEU A 172 17.97 1.68 5.39
CA LEU A 172 17.27 0.40 5.39
C LEU A 172 17.21 -0.17 3.97
N LYS A 173 17.64 -1.42 3.81
CA LYS A 173 17.34 -2.24 2.64
C LYS A 173 16.04 -2.98 2.90
N VAL A 174 14.96 -2.54 2.28
CA VAL A 174 13.59 -3.05 2.47
C VAL A 174 13.25 -3.98 1.32
N SER A 175 12.81 -5.19 1.63
CA SER A 175 12.33 -6.18 0.67
C SER A 175 10.83 -6.37 0.87
N ILE A 176 10.04 -6.06 -0.16
CA ILE A 176 8.57 -6.20 -0.16
C ILE A 176 8.24 -7.47 -0.94
N PRO A 177 7.61 -8.48 -0.31
CA PRO A 177 7.39 -9.78 -0.94
C PRO A 177 6.64 -9.69 -2.27
N ALA A 178 7.14 -10.43 -3.27
CA ALA A 178 6.60 -10.53 -4.63
C ALA A 178 6.54 -9.22 -5.43
N LEU A 179 7.11 -8.12 -4.91
CA LEU A 179 7.10 -6.81 -5.58
C LEU A 179 8.51 -6.33 -5.93
N ASP A 180 9.19 -5.64 -5.00
CA ASP A 180 10.46 -4.94 -5.29
C ASP A 180 11.29 -4.75 -4.02
N GLU A 181 12.57 -4.38 -4.19
CA GLU A 181 13.49 -4.03 -3.11
C GLU A 181 13.89 -2.55 -3.18
N PHE A 182 14.03 -1.93 -2.01
CA PHE A 182 14.27 -0.50 -1.90
C PHE A 182 15.38 -0.19 -0.89
N ILE A 183 16.12 0.87 -1.17
CA ILE A 183 16.95 1.53 -0.17
C ILE A 183 16.19 2.75 0.33
N VAL A 184 15.92 2.79 1.64
CA VAL A 184 15.13 3.84 2.27
C VAL A 184 15.95 4.44 3.41
N ASN A 185 16.25 5.74 3.31
CA ASN A 185 16.93 6.47 4.36
C ASN A 185 15.91 6.94 5.40
N THR A 186 16.14 6.58 6.64
CA THR A 186 15.24 6.84 7.75
C THR A 186 16.01 7.34 8.97
N LYS A 187 15.30 7.92 9.92
CA LYS A 187 15.84 8.36 11.20
C LYS A 187 15.06 7.73 12.34
N ILE A 188 15.74 7.23 13.36
CA ILE A 188 15.10 6.66 14.54
C ILE A 188 14.42 7.80 15.31
N ALA A 189 13.09 7.75 15.36
CA ALA A 189 12.29 8.66 16.15
C ALA A 189 12.17 8.15 17.60
N GLN A 190 11.90 6.85 17.76
CA GLN A 190 11.68 6.26 19.06
C GLN A 190 11.94 4.76 19.06
N VAL A 191 12.36 4.25 20.21
CA VAL A 191 12.41 2.82 20.51
C VAL A 191 11.59 2.51 21.75
N ILE A 192 10.70 1.52 21.63
CA ILE A 192 9.80 1.06 22.69
C ILE A 192 10.05 -0.43 22.90
N ASN A 193 10.12 -0.87 24.16
CA ASN A 193 10.17 -2.29 24.45
C ASN A 193 8.76 -2.88 24.37
N SER A 194 8.62 -4.10 23.85
CA SER A 194 7.30 -4.73 23.86
C SER A 194 6.82 -4.98 25.29
N THR A 195 5.59 -4.57 25.58
CA THR A 195 4.92 -4.88 26.85
C THR A 195 4.18 -6.22 26.79
N LYS A 196 4.05 -6.82 25.60
CA LYS A 196 3.34 -8.08 25.42
C LYS A 196 4.16 -9.24 25.99
N PRO A 197 3.56 -10.16 26.78
CA PRO A 197 4.28 -11.27 27.41
C PRO A 197 5.11 -12.11 26.44
N ASN A 198 4.59 -12.31 25.22
CA ASN A 198 5.20 -13.18 24.20
C ASN A 198 6.25 -12.45 23.35
N GLU A 199 6.54 -11.19 23.66
CA GLU A 199 7.38 -10.32 22.84
C GLU A 199 8.38 -9.49 23.65
N LYS A 200 8.58 -9.80 24.94
CA LYS A 200 9.48 -9.05 25.83
C LYS A 200 10.91 -8.89 25.31
N ASP A 201 11.33 -9.77 24.39
CA ASP A 201 12.63 -9.73 23.73
C ASP A 201 12.63 -8.98 22.39
N LYS A 202 11.66 -8.07 22.17
CA LYS A 202 11.52 -7.30 20.94
C LYS A 202 11.44 -5.81 21.19
N TYR A 203 12.07 -5.05 20.32
CA TYR A 203 11.92 -3.61 20.22
C TYR A 203 11.00 -3.23 19.07
N TYR A 204 10.13 -2.26 19.34
CA TYR A 204 9.38 -1.50 18.36
C TYR A 204 10.13 -0.20 18.10
N VAL A 205 10.58 -0.01 16.86
CA VAL A 205 11.42 1.10 16.43
C VAL A 205 10.60 1.96 15.48
N HIS A 206 10.17 3.13 15.92
CA HIS A 206 9.56 4.12 15.05
C HIS A 206 10.66 4.81 14.27
N VAL A 207 10.54 4.79 12.95
CA VAL A 207 11.45 5.47 12.04
C VAL A 207 10.68 6.47 11.18
N ILE A 208 11.28 7.62 10.93
CA ILE A 208 10.74 8.64 10.02
C ILE A 208 11.56 8.62 8.73
N PHE A 209 10.93 8.78 7.57
CA PHE A 209 11.62 8.92 6.30
C PHE A 209 12.37 10.26 6.26
N GLU A 210 13.66 10.24 5.95
CA GLU A 210 14.41 11.48 5.71
C GLU A 210 14.02 12.09 4.36
N ASN A 211 13.84 11.23 3.36
CA ASN A 211 13.39 11.59 2.03
C ASN A 211 12.27 10.65 1.61
N LYS A 212 11.10 11.20 1.29
CA LYS A 212 9.96 10.40 0.82
C LYS A 212 10.27 9.84 -0.57
N ASN A 213 10.35 8.51 -0.64
CA ASN A 213 10.45 7.81 -1.93
C ASN A 213 9.04 7.42 -2.37
N THR A 214 8.46 8.19 -3.29
CA THR A 214 7.09 7.97 -3.79
C THR A 214 6.92 6.59 -4.42
N LYS A 215 7.93 6.09 -5.15
CA LYS A 215 7.89 4.74 -5.75
C LYS A 215 7.79 3.66 -4.66
N PHE A 216 8.63 3.76 -3.62
CA PHE A 216 8.59 2.85 -2.48
C PHE A 216 7.22 2.88 -1.80
N LEU A 217 6.71 4.07 -1.49
CA LEU A 217 5.41 4.23 -0.83
C LEU A 217 4.25 3.68 -1.68
N GLN A 218 4.28 3.93 -2.98
CA GLN A 218 3.28 3.42 -3.94
C GLN A 218 3.28 1.88 -3.96
N VAL A 219 4.45 1.24 -4.07
CA VAL A 219 4.56 -0.23 -4.03
C VAL A 219 4.12 -0.78 -2.67
N PHE A 220 4.44 -0.09 -1.58
CA PHE A 220 4.03 -0.51 -0.23
C PHE A 220 2.51 -0.36 -0.02
N VAL A 221 1.88 0.67 -0.59
CA VAL A 221 0.43 0.84 -0.61
C VAL A 221 -0.24 -0.32 -1.34
N GLU A 222 0.25 -0.67 -2.53
CA GLU A 222 -0.26 -1.83 -3.27
C GLU A 222 -0.10 -3.12 -2.45
N TYR A 223 1.02 -3.27 -1.75
CA TYR A 223 1.23 -4.39 -0.85
C TYR A 223 0.19 -4.44 0.30
N ILE A 224 -0.12 -3.30 0.93
CA ILE A 224 -1.14 -3.20 2.00
C ILE A 224 -2.51 -3.62 1.48
N LEU A 225 -2.90 -3.12 0.31
CA LEU A 225 -4.17 -3.45 -0.34
C LEU A 225 -4.23 -4.93 -0.74
N PHE A 226 -3.14 -5.47 -1.29
CA PHE A 226 -3.00 -6.88 -1.65
C PHE A 226 -3.17 -7.80 -0.44
N CYS A 227 -2.60 -7.44 0.71
CA CYS A 227 -2.70 -8.20 1.94
C CYS A 227 -4.12 -8.25 2.54
N GLY A 228 -5.06 -7.48 1.99
CA GLY A 228 -6.44 -7.43 2.44
C GLY A 228 -6.61 -6.72 3.79
N VAL A 229 -5.74 -5.75 4.08
CA VAL A 229 -6.01 -4.78 5.14
C VAL A 229 -7.28 -4.02 4.76
N GLU A 230 -8.21 -3.86 5.71
CA GLU A 230 -9.50 -3.20 5.47
C GLU A 230 -9.33 -1.68 5.33
N VAL A 231 -8.78 -1.23 4.21
CA VAL A 231 -8.56 0.18 3.85
C VAL A 231 -8.87 0.40 2.39
N THR A 232 -9.21 1.65 2.04
CA THR A 232 -9.52 2.02 0.65
C THR A 232 -8.45 2.94 0.05
N PRO A 233 -8.30 2.97 -1.29
CA PRO A 233 -7.44 3.93 -1.97
C PRO A 233 -7.73 5.38 -1.59
N LYS A 234 -9.01 5.74 -1.44
CA LYS A 234 -9.45 7.07 -1.02
C LYS A 234 -8.91 7.42 0.37
N GLU A 235 -9.10 6.53 1.34
CA GLU A 235 -8.61 6.72 2.71
C GLU A 235 -7.09 6.87 2.76
N LEU A 236 -6.36 6.05 2.01
CA LEU A 236 -4.90 6.15 1.93
C LEU A 236 -4.45 7.50 1.36
N ARG A 237 -5.12 8.03 0.32
CA ARG A 237 -4.88 9.38 -0.21
C ARG A 237 -5.17 10.47 0.81
N GLU A 238 -6.29 10.38 1.53
CA GLU A 238 -6.65 11.32 2.61
C GLU A 238 -5.59 11.36 3.72
N ASN A 239 -4.79 10.30 3.87
CA ASN A 239 -3.70 10.20 4.83
C ASN A 239 -2.31 10.51 4.22
N ASN A 240 -2.27 11.14 3.05
CA ASN A 240 -1.04 11.54 2.33
C ASN A 240 -0.16 10.37 1.87
N LEU A 241 -0.74 9.21 1.58
CA LEU A 241 -0.03 8.14 0.87
C LEU A 241 -0.30 8.24 -0.64
N PRO A 242 0.72 8.02 -1.50
CA PRO A 242 0.53 7.99 -2.94
C PRO A 242 -0.26 6.74 -3.33
N VAL A 243 -1.42 6.93 -3.95
CA VAL A 243 -2.25 5.84 -4.47
C VAL A 243 -2.70 6.21 -5.88
N ASP A 244 -1.78 5.99 -6.82
CA ASP A 244 -2.00 6.28 -8.23
C ASP A 244 -2.50 5.05 -8.98
N ILE A 245 -1.91 3.89 -8.70
CA ILE A 245 -2.14 2.61 -9.39
C ILE A 245 -2.36 1.53 -8.33
N ILE A 246 -3.36 0.67 -8.48
CA ILE A 246 -3.58 -0.47 -7.57
C ILE A 246 -3.58 -1.81 -8.29
N GLU A 247 -3.13 -1.82 -9.54
CA GLU A 247 -3.05 -2.95 -10.44
C GLU A 247 -2.63 -4.26 -9.78
N ASN A 248 -1.52 -4.26 -9.02
CA ASN A 248 -0.97 -5.49 -8.44
C ASN A 248 -1.77 -5.97 -7.23
N SER A 249 -2.67 -5.14 -6.72
CA SER A 249 -3.61 -5.48 -5.64
C SER A 249 -4.93 -6.05 -6.16
N LEU A 250 -5.19 -5.94 -7.46
CA LEU A 250 -6.43 -6.39 -8.10
C LEU A 250 -6.35 -7.88 -8.42
N SER A 251 -7.42 -8.60 -8.09
CA SER A 251 -7.61 -9.97 -8.55
C SER A 251 -9.01 -10.16 -9.12
N HIS A 252 -9.12 -11.04 -10.11
CA HIS A 252 -10.32 -11.21 -10.91
C HIS A 252 -10.74 -12.68 -10.91
N TYR A 253 -12.03 -12.94 -10.83
CA TYR A 253 -12.59 -14.29 -10.86
C TYR A 253 -14.04 -14.26 -11.35
N TYR A 254 -14.53 -15.40 -11.81
CA TYR A 254 -15.95 -15.55 -12.13
C TYR A 254 -16.74 -15.89 -10.88
N ALA A 255 -17.92 -15.30 -10.73
CA ALA A 255 -18.87 -15.76 -9.72
C ALA A 255 -19.36 -17.16 -10.07
N MET A 256 -19.22 -18.09 -9.13
CA MET A 256 -19.57 -19.50 -9.35
C MET A 256 -20.73 -19.98 -8.46
N ASP A 257 -20.92 -19.35 -7.31
CA ASP A 257 -21.92 -19.76 -6.32
C ASP A 257 -22.86 -18.61 -5.95
N LYS A 258 -23.87 -18.93 -5.13
CA LYS A 258 -24.86 -17.96 -4.66
C LYS A 258 -24.21 -16.81 -3.87
N PHE A 259 -23.17 -17.09 -3.09
CA PHE A 259 -22.51 -16.06 -2.27
C PHE A 259 -21.78 -15.02 -3.13
N ASP A 260 -21.18 -15.44 -4.24
CA ASP A 260 -20.58 -14.53 -5.20
C ASP A 260 -21.61 -13.70 -5.96
N LEU A 261 -22.76 -14.29 -6.29
CA LEU A 261 -23.88 -13.57 -6.91
C LEU A 261 -24.45 -12.48 -5.98
N GLU A 262 -24.60 -12.75 -4.68
CA GLU A 262 -25.04 -11.71 -3.72
C GLU A 262 -24.10 -10.49 -3.72
N LYS A 263 -22.78 -10.71 -3.77
CA LYS A 263 -21.80 -9.61 -3.85
C LYS A 263 -21.96 -8.80 -5.14
N ILE A 264 -22.27 -9.45 -6.26
CA ILE A 264 -22.52 -8.76 -7.53
C ILE A 264 -23.77 -7.88 -7.40
N TYR A 265 -24.82 -8.39 -6.79
CA TYR A 265 -26.05 -7.61 -6.62
C TYR A 265 -25.86 -6.42 -5.69
N GLU A 266 -25.09 -6.57 -4.61
CA GLU A 266 -24.69 -5.45 -3.76
C GLU A 266 -23.83 -4.42 -4.52
N LEU A 267 -22.88 -4.86 -5.36
CA LEU A 267 -22.10 -3.95 -6.21
C LEU A 267 -22.98 -3.21 -7.22
N ARG A 268 -23.95 -3.88 -7.84
CA ARG A 268 -24.90 -3.26 -8.78
C ARG A 268 -25.77 -2.21 -8.09
N LYS A 269 -26.16 -2.44 -6.83
CA LYS A 269 -26.94 -1.51 -6.00
C LYS A 269 -26.18 -0.21 -5.71
N ILE A 270 -24.88 -0.30 -5.40
CA ILE A 270 -24.04 0.89 -5.10
C ILE A 270 -23.32 1.46 -6.34
N GLY A 271 -23.51 0.82 -7.50
CA GLY A 271 -22.95 1.23 -8.78
C GLY A 271 -23.37 2.65 -9.17
N LEU A 272 -22.64 3.23 -10.14
CA LEU A 272 -22.71 4.65 -10.52
C LEU A 272 -24.10 5.17 -10.93
N PHE A 273 -25.07 4.28 -11.16
CA PHE A 273 -26.38 4.62 -11.71
C PHE A 273 -27.49 4.07 -10.81
N GLU A 274 -27.84 4.84 -9.78
CA GLU A 274 -28.96 4.58 -8.86
C GLU A 274 -30.34 4.52 -9.58
N GLU A 275 -30.40 4.84 -10.87
CA GLU A 275 -31.61 4.76 -11.72
C GLU A 275 -31.84 3.37 -12.35
N ILE A 276 -30.87 2.44 -12.27
CA ILE A 276 -31.02 1.06 -12.76
C ILE A 276 -32.27 0.34 -12.21
N PRO A 277 -32.69 0.51 -10.93
CA PRO A 277 -33.88 -0.13 -10.40
C PRO A 277 -35.16 0.24 -11.16
N LYS A 278 -35.29 1.48 -11.68
CA LYS A 278 -36.48 1.91 -12.44
C LYS A 278 -36.57 1.22 -13.81
N ILE A 279 -35.44 1.05 -14.48
CA ILE A 279 -35.39 0.38 -15.79
C ILE A 279 -35.70 -1.11 -15.64
N ILE A 280 -35.12 -1.74 -14.60
CA ILE A 280 -35.40 -3.14 -14.28
C ILE A 280 -36.86 -3.29 -13.85
N SER A 281 -37.37 -2.47 -12.93
CA SER A 281 -38.78 -2.54 -12.50
C SER A 281 -39.73 -2.41 -13.67
N ASP A 282 -39.52 -1.45 -14.58
CA ASP A 282 -40.44 -1.21 -15.70
C ASP A 282 -40.31 -2.27 -16.81
N SER A 283 -39.15 -2.92 -16.94
CA SER A 283 -38.97 -4.11 -17.81
C SER A 283 -39.49 -5.42 -17.18
N VAL A 284 -39.60 -5.48 -15.85
CA VAL A 284 -40.07 -6.64 -15.07
C VAL A 284 -41.59 -6.57 -14.85
N VAL A 285 -42.22 -5.40 -14.94
CA VAL A 285 -43.69 -5.22 -14.79
C VAL A 285 -44.50 -6.01 -15.84
N GLU A 286 -43.91 -6.47 -16.94
CA GLU A 286 -44.59 -7.37 -17.90
C GLU A 286 -44.47 -8.88 -17.54
N ASN A 287 -43.67 -9.25 -16.53
CA ASN A 287 -43.53 -10.63 -16.04
C ASN A 287 -44.08 -10.75 -14.61
N GLU A 288 -45.40 -10.61 -14.44
CA GLU A 288 -46.12 -10.86 -13.17
C GLU A 288 -46.02 -12.31 -12.65
N ASN A 289 -45.22 -13.19 -13.28
CA ASN A 289 -45.06 -14.60 -12.89
C ASN A 289 -43.61 -15.07 -12.72
N THR A 290 -42.61 -14.19 -12.78
CA THR A 290 -41.25 -14.58 -12.39
C THR A 290 -40.96 -14.02 -11.00
N GLU A 291 -41.08 -14.88 -9.99
CA GLU A 291 -40.46 -14.72 -8.67
C GLU A 291 -38.93 -14.56 -8.86
N SER A 292 -38.47 -13.38 -9.27
CA SER A 292 -37.04 -13.08 -9.17
C SER A 292 -36.77 -12.71 -7.70
N ASP A 293 -36.13 -13.62 -6.98
CA ASP A 293 -35.79 -13.47 -5.55
C ASP A 293 -34.97 -12.20 -5.23
N HIS A 294 -34.45 -11.48 -6.24
CA HIS A 294 -33.60 -10.30 -6.04
C HIS A 294 -33.81 -9.20 -7.10
N PRO A 295 -34.03 -7.92 -6.71
CA PRO A 295 -34.38 -6.81 -7.63
C PRO A 295 -33.27 -6.39 -8.61
N PHE A 296 -32.06 -6.92 -8.44
CA PHE A 296 -30.89 -6.64 -9.28
C PHE A 296 -30.47 -7.85 -10.14
N LYS A 297 -31.26 -8.92 -10.12
CA LYS A 297 -31.14 -10.09 -11.01
C LYS A 297 -32.05 -9.88 -12.22
N ASP A 298 -31.56 -10.21 -13.42
CA ASP A 298 -32.39 -10.26 -14.62
C ASP A 298 -32.18 -11.57 -15.40
N LYS A 299 -33.00 -11.82 -16.43
CA LYS A 299 -32.98 -13.07 -17.21
C LYS A 299 -31.66 -13.33 -17.94
N PHE A 300 -30.87 -12.29 -18.21
CA PHE A 300 -29.59 -12.43 -18.93
C PHE A 300 -28.48 -12.91 -18.02
N ASP A 301 -28.65 -12.83 -16.70
CA ASP A 301 -27.67 -13.37 -15.75
C ASP A 301 -27.44 -14.88 -15.97
N GLU A 302 -28.47 -15.63 -16.34
CA GLU A 302 -28.42 -17.08 -16.58
C GLU A 302 -27.57 -17.49 -17.80
N TYR A 303 -27.41 -16.58 -18.76
CA TYR A 303 -26.69 -16.83 -20.02
C TYR A 303 -25.32 -16.15 -20.07
N SER A 304 -24.86 -15.67 -18.92
CA SER A 304 -23.69 -14.80 -18.83
C SER A 304 -22.64 -15.31 -17.87
N ARG A 305 -21.40 -14.85 -18.05
CA ARG A 305 -20.36 -14.94 -17.03
C ARG A 305 -20.33 -13.64 -16.26
N GLN A 306 -20.39 -13.73 -14.94
CA GLN A 306 -20.23 -12.58 -14.06
C GLN A 306 -18.78 -12.48 -13.62
N LEU A 307 -18.09 -11.45 -14.06
CA LEU A 307 -16.71 -11.16 -13.69
C LEU A 307 -16.69 -10.26 -12.45
N ILE A 308 -15.99 -10.67 -11.40
CA ILE A 308 -15.76 -9.89 -10.19
C ILE A 308 -14.29 -9.46 -10.14
N CYS A 309 -14.05 -8.21 -9.78
CA CYS A 309 -12.75 -7.68 -9.37
C CYS A 309 -12.75 -7.39 -7.87
N LYS A 310 -11.69 -7.81 -7.19
CA LYS A 310 -11.52 -7.61 -5.74
C LYS A 310 -10.16 -7.02 -5.42
N VAL A 311 -10.11 -6.31 -4.29
CA VAL A 311 -8.89 -5.90 -3.60
C VAL A 311 -8.80 -6.67 -2.29
N GLY A 312 -7.77 -7.49 -2.15
CA GLY A 312 -7.67 -8.46 -1.06
C GLY A 312 -8.91 -9.38 -1.02
N LYS A 313 -9.75 -9.22 0.00
CA LYS A 313 -11.01 -9.97 0.17
C LYS A 313 -12.26 -9.21 -0.28
N LYS A 314 -12.18 -7.88 -0.47
CA LYS A 314 -13.34 -7.02 -0.77
C LYS A 314 -13.62 -7.00 -2.28
N PRO A 315 -14.80 -7.44 -2.74
CA PRO A 315 -15.27 -7.18 -4.10
C PRO A 315 -15.45 -5.67 -4.29
N ILE A 316 -14.89 -5.12 -5.36
CA ILE A 316 -14.91 -3.67 -5.62
C ILE A 316 -15.50 -3.33 -6.99
N ALA A 317 -15.57 -4.28 -7.91
CA ALA A 317 -16.23 -4.09 -9.19
C ALA A 317 -16.79 -5.42 -9.72
N CYS A 318 -17.84 -5.34 -10.54
CA CYS A 318 -18.41 -6.47 -11.25
C CYS A 318 -18.84 -6.07 -12.65
N LEU A 319 -18.77 -7.01 -13.59
CA LEU A 319 -19.22 -6.83 -14.97
C LEU A 319 -19.85 -8.13 -15.48
N ARG A 320 -20.93 -8.00 -16.25
CA ARG A 320 -21.57 -9.13 -16.93
C ARG A 320 -21.00 -9.28 -18.35
N ILE A 321 -20.69 -10.51 -18.74
CA ILE A 321 -20.25 -10.88 -20.10
C ILE A 321 -21.24 -11.88 -20.69
N ILE A 322 -21.94 -11.47 -21.74
CA ILE A 322 -22.90 -12.27 -22.49
C ILE A 322 -22.26 -12.71 -23.81
N PHE A 323 -22.28 -14.01 -24.07
CA PHE A 323 -21.77 -14.55 -25.33
C PHE A 323 -22.92 -14.71 -26.31
N ASN A 324 -23.00 -13.81 -27.30
CA ASN A 324 -24.09 -13.79 -28.27
C ASN A 324 -24.25 -15.17 -28.95
N ASN A 325 -23.14 -15.77 -29.41
CA ASN A 325 -23.15 -17.07 -30.12
C ASN A 325 -24.21 -17.15 -31.24
N GLN A 326 -24.53 -16.02 -31.87
CA GLN A 326 -25.59 -15.87 -32.89
C GLN A 326 -27.02 -16.18 -32.38
N ASN A 327 -27.25 -16.16 -31.06
CA ASN A 327 -28.57 -16.34 -30.46
C ASN A 327 -29.12 -14.99 -29.98
N GLN A 328 -30.06 -14.45 -30.75
CA GLN A 328 -30.69 -13.15 -30.52
C GLN A 328 -31.46 -13.07 -29.19
N GLU A 329 -31.99 -14.19 -28.70
CA GLU A 329 -32.77 -14.23 -27.45
C GLU A 329 -31.88 -14.07 -26.21
N LYS A 330 -30.56 -14.23 -26.36
CA LYS A 330 -29.60 -14.25 -25.25
C LYS A 330 -28.85 -12.93 -25.08
N THR A 331 -29.22 -11.86 -25.77
CA THR A 331 -28.51 -10.57 -25.75
C THR A 331 -29.46 -9.42 -25.43
N GLU A 332 -29.00 -8.48 -24.62
CA GLU A 332 -29.76 -7.29 -24.23
C GLU A 332 -29.92 -6.33 -25.41
N LEU A 333 -28.93 -6.27 -26.31
CA LEU A 333 -28.99 -5.44 -27.51
C LEU A 333 -30.30 -5.66 -28.29
N TYR A 334 -30.74 -6.91 -28.46
CA TYR A 334 -31.99 -7.24 -29.16
C TYR A 334 -33.25 -6.92 -28.37
N GLU A 335 -33.16 -6.88 -27.05
CA GLU A 335 -34.28 -6.43 -26.23
C GLU A 335 -34.51 -4.94 -26.41
N PHE A 336 -33.43 -4.14 -26.38
CA PHE A 336 -33.52 -2.68 -26.28
C PHE A 336 -33.39 -1.92 -27.61
N CYS A 337 -32.70 -2.44 -28.62
CA CYS A 337 -32.41 -1.71 -29.87
C CYS A 337 -33.34 -2.10 -31.03
N GLU A 338 -33.57 -1.14 -31.93
CA GLU A 338 -34.17 -1.37 -33.24
C GLU A 338 -33.08 -1.50 -34.31
N ASN A 339 -33.37 -2.29 -35.35
CA ASN A 339 -32.55 -2.36 -36.58
C ASN A 339 -31.06 -2.60 -36.33
N ILE A 340 -30.72 -3.61 -35.52
CA ILE A 340 -29.32 -3.99 -35.30
C ILE A 340 -28.69 -4.36 -36.64
N PRO A 341 -27.55 -3.74 -37.03
CA PRO A 341 -26.97 -3.98 -38.35
C PRO A 341 -26.56 -5.44 -38.58
N ASP A 342 -26.94 -6.01 -39.72
CA ASP A 342 -26.62 -7.40 -40.08
C ASP A 342 -25.12 -7.71 -40.01
N TRP A 343 -24.28 -6.74 -40.37
CA TRP A 343 -22.83 -6.92 -40.32
C TRP A 343 -22.35 -7.21 -38.89
N LEU A 344 -22.98 -6.64 -37.85
CA LEU A 344 -22.61 -6.89 -36.46
C LEU A 344 -22.94 -8.33 -36.06
N LEU A 345 -23.99 -8.91 -36.64
CA LEU A 345 -24.44 -10.28 -36.37
C LEU A 345 -23.49 -11.32 -36.96
N THR A 346 -22.88 -10.99 -38.09
CA THR A 346 -21.83 -11.81 -38.68
C THR A 346 -20.54 -11.78 -37.86
N LYS A 347 -20.38 -10.80 -36.96
CA LYS A 347 -19.23 -10.73 -36.05
C LYS A 347 -19.46 -11.64 -34.85
N LYS A 348 -18.40 -12.36 -34.44
CA LYS A 348 -18.38 -13.08 -33.17
C LYS A 348 -18.14 -12.08 -32.03
N PHE A 349 -19.20 -11.45 -31.54
CA PHE A 349 -19.12 -10.46 -30.46
C PHE A 349 -19.59 -11.02 -29.11
N VAL A 350 -19.05 -10.45 -28.04
CA VAL A 350 -19.63 -10.55 -26.69
C VAL A 350 -20.27 -9.22 -26.34
N GLU A 351 -21.32 -9.25 -25.56
CA GLU A 351 -21.91 -8.07 -24.96
C GLU A 351 -21.43 -7.96 -23.51
N ILE A 352 -20.94 -6.78 -23.14
CA ILE A 352 -20.65 -6.45 -21.73
C ILE A 352 -21.70 -5.49 -21.21
N SER A 353 -22.17 -5.75 -20.00
CA SER A 353 -23.21 -4.94 -19.37
C SER A 353 -23.11 -4.99 -17.85
N ARG A 354 -24.00 -4.26 -17.16
CA ARG A 354 -24.09 -4.20 -15.69
C ARG A 354 -22.75 -3.92 -15.00
N PHE A 355 -21.91 -3.11 -15.63
CA PHE A 355 -20.64 -2.74 -15.04
C PHE A 355 -20.88 -1.82 -13.84
N ALA A 356 -20.48 -2.28 -12.66
CA ALA A 356 -20.61 -1.52 -11.42
C ALA A 356 -19.29 -1.58 -10.65
N TRP A 357 -18.92 -0.47 -10.01
CA TRP A 357 -17.75 -0.41 -9.15
C TRP A 357 -17.93 0.58 -7.99
N ASP A 358 -17.29 0.24 -6.87
CA ASP A 358 -17.35 0.95 -5.60
C ASP A 358 -16.80 2.39 -5.75
N LYS A 359 -17.53 3.35 -5.16
CA LYS A 359 -17.19 4.78 -5.22
C LYS A 359 -15.86 5.13 -4.58
N GLU A 360 -15.39 4.33 -3.63
CA GLU A 360 -14.10 4.56 -2.96
C GLU A 360 -12.90 4.20 -3.85
N TYR A 361 -13.17 3.62 -5.02
CA TYR A 361 -12.18 3.13 -5.97
C TYR A 361 -12.23 3.84 -7.36
N ARG A 362 -13.09 4.85 -7.58
CA ARG A 362 -13.34 5.42 -8.94
C ARG A 362 -12.20 6.22 -9.56
N GLU A 363 -11.15 6.52 -8.80
CA GLU A 363 -9.95 7.24 -9.28
C GLU A 363 -8.73 6.32 -9.36
N SER A 364 -8.97 5.01 -9.32
CA SER A 364 -7.94 4.00 -9.50
C SER A 364 -8.04 3.39 -10.89
N ASP A 365 -7.09 2.53 -11.24
CA ASP A 365 -6.99 1.87 -12.54
C ASP A 365 -7.91 0.64 -12.71
N VAL A 366 -8.96 0.52 -11.87
CA VAL A 366 -9.94 -0.57 -11.91
C VAL A 366 -10.62 -0.70 -13.27
N PHE A 367 -11.04 0.42 -13.88
CA PHE A 367 -11.66 0.41 -15.22
C PHE A 367 -10.76 -0.25 -16.26
N ILE A 368 -9.50 0.22 -16.33
CA ILE A 368 -8.51 -0.26 -17.31
C ILE A 368 -8.23 -1.75 -17.11
N ASN A 369 -8.13 -2.19 -15.86
CA ASN A 369 -7.92 -3.61 -15.54
C ASN A 369 -9.13 -4.47 -15.90
N MET A 370 -10.35 -3.98 -15.66
CA MET A 370 -11.58 -4.68 -16.07
C MET A 370 -11.66 -4.84 -17.58
N ILE A 371 -11.41 -3.77 -18.35
CA ILE A 371 -11.37 -3.85 -19.82
C ILE A 371 -10.29 -4.83 -20.29
N ARG A 372 -9.10 -4.83 -19.66
CA ARG A 372 -8.05 -5.79 -19.98
C ARG A 372 -8.50 -7.23 -19.80
N GLN A 373 -9.20 -7.54 -18.70
CA GLN A 373 -9.74 -8.88 -18.48
C GLN A 373 -10.80 -9.23 -19.51
N VAL A 374 -11.70 -8.30 -19.84
CA VAL A 374 -12.73 -8.52 -20.86
C VAL A 374 -12.08 -8.85 -22.21
N VAL A 375 -11.10 -8.06 -22.66
CA VAL A 375 -10.38 -8.29 -23.92
C VAL A 375 -9.74 -9.69 -23.92
N ARG A 376 -9.06 -10.09 -22.83
CA ARG A 376 -8.51 -11.44 -22.70
C ARG A 376 -9.59 -12.52 -22.90
N ILE A 377 -10.69 -12.40 -22.17
CA ILE A 377 -11.81 -13.36 -22.20
C ILE A 377 -12.44 -13.45 -23.59
N VAL A 378 -12.61 -12.33 -24.28
CA VAL A 378 -13.16 -12.26 -25.64
C VAL A 378 -12.29 -13.10 -26.58
N ILE A 379 -10.98 -12.88 -26.57
CA ILE A 379 -10.08 -13.59 -27.48
C ILE A 379 -9.96 -15.07 -27.12
N GLU A 380 -9.79 -15.41 -25.84
CA GLU A 380 -9.72 -16.80 -25.36
C GLU A 380 -10.98 -17.60 -25.72
N SER A 381 -12.14 -16.95 -25.73
CA SER A 381 -13.41 -17.59 -26.11
C SER A 381 -13.64 -17.66 -27.62
N GLY A 382 -12.67 -17.26 -28.44
CA GLY A 382 -12.78 -17.26 -29.91
C GLY A 382 -13.69 -16.16 -30.47
N HIS A 383 -14.08 -15.21 -29.63
CA HIS A 383 -14.78 -13.99 -30.04
C HIS A 383 -13.77 -12.93 -30.47
N THR A 384 -14.26 -11.89 -31.11
CA THR A 384 -13.44 -10.90 -31.82
C THR A 384 -13.81 -9.48 -31.46
N HIS A 385 -15.06 -9.25 -31.06
CA HIS A 385 -15.61 -7.93 -30.81
C HIS A 385 -16.30 -7.86 -29.45
N ILE A 386 -16.40 -6.64 -28.91
CA ILE A 386 -17.14 -6.33 -27.69
C ILE A 386 -18.20 -5.28 -28.03
N VAL A 387 -19.41 -5.48 -27.54
CA VAL A 387 -20.51 -4.51 -27.61
C VAL A 387 -20.91 -4.13 -26.19
N THR A 388 -21.24 -2.86 -25.95
CA THR A 388 -21.77 -2.37 -24.68
C THR A 388 -22.70 -1.20 -24.92
N SER A 389 -23.56 -0.87 -23.95
CA SER A 389 -24.11 0.48 -23.85
C SER A 389 -23.33 1.28 -22.80
N SER A 390 -23.26 2.59 -22.99
CA SER A 390 -22.64 3.49 -22.02
C SER A 390 -23.42 4.80 -21.97
N PRO A 391 -23.62 5.39 -20.78
CA PRO A 391 -24.16 6.73 -20.67
C PRO A 391 -23.14 7.75 -21.20
N GLU A 392 -23.67 8.87 -21.69
CA GLU A 392 -22.92 9.94 -22.35
C GLU A 392 -21.63 10.38 -21.60
N PRO A 393 -21.62 10.58 -20.27
CA PRO A 393 -20.42 11.02 -19.56
C PRO A 393 -19.25 10.01 -19.59
N LEU A 394 -19.54 8.73 -19.83
CA LEU A 394 -18.53 7.66 -19.88
C LEU A 394 -18.05 7.35 -21.30
N ILE A 395 -18.73 7.83 -22.34
CA ILE A 395 -18.31 7.59 -23.74
C ILE A 395 -16.85 8.00 -23.97
N PRO A 396 -16.36 9.19 -23.52
CA PRO A 396 -14.96 9.56 -23.70
C PRO A 396 -13.96 8.59 -23.05
N LEU A 397 -14.35 7.91 -21.98
CA LEU A 397 -13.50 6.92 -21.31
C LEU A 397 -13.43 5.62 -22.13
N TYR A 398 -14.56 5.16 -22.67
CA TYR A 398 -14.61 3.97 -23.53
C TYR A 398 -13.92 4.21 -24.88
N THR A 399 -14.11 5.38 -25.50
CA THR A 399 -13.46 5.69 -26.79
C THR A 399 -11.95 5.76 -26.68
N LYS A 400 -11.41 6.27 -25.56
CA LYS A 400 -9.97 6.22 -25.27
C LYS A 400 -9.41 4.79 -25.28
N VAL A 401 -10.17 3.81 -24.83
CA VAL A 401 -9.72 2.41 -24.87
C VAL A 401 -10.04 1.70 -26.19
N GLY A 402 -10.59 2.41 -27.18
CA GLY A 402 -10.76 1.95 -28.56
C GLY A 402 -12.20 1.75 -29.00
N PHE A 403 -13.19 1.93 -28.11
CA PHE A 403 -14.59 1.77 -28.50
C PHE A 403 -15.01 2.85 -29.50
N GLN A 404 -15.91 2.49 -30.40
CA GLN A 404 -16.53 3.38 -31.37
C GLN A 404 -18.03 3.44 -31.09
N VAL A 405 -18.62 4.62 -31.24
CA VAL A 405 -20.06 4.80 -31.09
C VAL A 405 -20.77 4.18 -32.30
N LEU A 406 -21.78 3.37 -32.05
CA LEU A 406 -22.69 2.84 -33.05
C LEU A 406 -24.00 3.62 -33.03
N ASP A 407 -24.40 4.11 -34.19
CA ASP A 407 -25.70 4.77 -34.38
C ASP A 407 -26.80 3.73 -34.54
N VAL A 408 -27.23 3.16 -33.40
CA VAL A 408 -28.30 2.16 -33.33
C VAL A 408 -29.42 2.74 -32.47
N PRO A 409 -30.61 2.98 -33.03
CA PRO A 409 -31.71 3.56 -32.28
C PRO A 409 -32.25 2.58 -31.23
N TRP A 410 -32.67 3.11 -30.09
CA TRP A 410 -33.42 2.37 -29.09
C TRP A 410 -34.85 2.13 -29.56
N LYS A 411 -35.46 1.00 -29.17
CA LYS A 411 -36.89 0.76 -29.40
C LYS A 411 -37.73 1.87 -28.80
N SER A 412 -38.82 2.23 -29.48
CA SER A 412 -39.71 3.32 -29.05
C SER A 412 -40.15 3.20 -27.58
N LYS A 413 -40.37 1.98 -27.06
CA LYS A 413 -40.73 1.77 -25.64
C LYS A 413 -39.63 2.12 -24.63
N TYR A 414 -38.36 2.15 -25.06
CA TYR A 414 -37.20 2.41 -24.20
C TYR A 414 -36.50 3.74 -24.52
N SER A 415 -36.87 4.42 -25.61
CA SER A 415 -36.17 5.60 -26.10
C SER A 415 -36.06 6.72 -25.06
N THR A 416 -37.10 6.93 -24.23
CA THR A 416 -37.09 7.95 -23.17
C THR A 416 -36.05 7.62 -22.10
N ILE A 417 -36.02 6.36 -21.65
CA ILE A 417 -35.18 5.88 -20.54
C ILE A 417 -33.73 5.76 -20.98
N LYS A 418 -33.50 5.27 -22.20
CA LYS A 418 -32.17 5.03 -22.79
C LYS A 418 -31.64 6.21 -23.61
N SER A 419 -32.37 7.33 -23.68
CA SER A 419 -32.02 8.51 -24.48
C SER A 419 -30.61 9.06 -24.24
N LYS A 420 -30.04 8.83 -23.04
CA LYS A 420 -28.70 9.29 -22.65
C LYS A 420 -27.62 8.22 -22.77
N GLU A 421 -27.96 7.03 -23.27
CA GLU A 421 -27.03 5.95 -23.53
C GLU A 421 -26.77 5.81 -25.04
N SER A 422 -25.54 5.43 -25.38
CA SER A 422 -25.16 5.07 -26.75
C SER A 422 -24.60 3.66 -26.77
N ILE A 423 -24.88 2.94 -27.86
CA ILE A 423 -24.24 1.66 -28.14
C ILE A 423 -22.80 1.92 -28.58
N LEU A 424 -21.88 1.15 -28.02
CA LEU A 424 -20.46 1.20 -28.32
C LEU A 424 -19.98 -0.18 -28.77
N PHE A 425 -18.97 -0.19 -29.64
CA PHE A 425 -18.38 -1.39 -30.20
C PHE A 425 -16.85 -1.31 -30.24
N LEU A 426 -16.18 -2.42 -29.96
CA LEU A 426 -14.72 -2.56 -29.99
C LEU A 426 -14.34 -3.78 -30.82
N ASP A 427 -13.44 -3.63 -31.78
CA ASP A 427 -12.78 -4.75 -32.46
C ASP A 427 -11.48 -5.10 -31.72
N ALA A 428 -11.61 -6.00 -30.74
CA ALA A 428 -10.51 -6.45 -29.90
C ALA A 428 -9.44 -7.20 -30.70
N LYS A 429 -9.86 -7.99 -31.71
CA LYS A 429 -8.93 -8.76 -32.54
C LYS A 429 -8.16 -7.84 -33.49
N GLY A 430 -8.84 -6.90 -34.13
CA GLY A 430 -8.22 -5.90 -35.02
C GLY A 430 -7.16 -5.07 -34.29
N ILE A 431 -7.44 -4.67 -33.03
CA ILE A 431 -6.44 -3.97 -32.20
C ILE A 431 -5.24 -4.87 -31.91
N LEU A 432 -5.44 -6.08 -31.39
CA LEU A 432 -4.34 -6.97 -31.00
C LEU A 432 -3.48 -7.45 -32.18
N SER A 433 -4.05 -7.51 -33.38
CA SER A 433 -3.34 -7.86 -34.62
C SER A 433 -2.62 -6.67 -35.28
N GLY A 434 -2.87 -5.45 -34.80
CA GLY A 434 -2.33 -4.22 -35.38
C GLY A 434 -3.09 -3.69 -36.61
N GLU A 435 -4.23 -4.31 -36.97
CA GLU A 435 -5.12 -3.81 -38.03
C GLU A 435 -5.79 -2.48 -37.62
N ILE A 436 -6.01 -2.28 -36.32
CA ILE A 436 -6.56 -1.04 -35.76
C ILE A 436 -5.51 -0.37 -34.89
N VAL A 437 -5.17 0.86 -35.27
CA VAL A 437 -4.20 1.69 -34.54
C VAL A 437 -4.87 2.32 -33.32
N ILE A 438 -4.25 2.14 -32.15
CA ILE A 438 -4.66 2.78 -30.90
C ILE A 438 -3.50 3.57 -30.31
N GLU A 439 -3.79 4.54 -29.45
CA GLU A 439 -2.77 5.34 -28.79
C GLU A 439 -1.76 4.45 -28.06
N LYS A 440 -0.46 4.74 -28.23
CA LYS A 440 0.64 3.94 -27.68
C LYS A 440 0.54 3.74 -26.17
N PHE A 441 0.09 4.77 -25.43
CA PHE A 441 -0.12 4.67 -23.99
C PHE A 441 -1.18 3.62 -23.63
N ILE A 442 -2.30 3.64 -24.34
CA ILE A 442 -3.41 2.70 -24.15
C ILE A 442 -2.99 1.28 -24.57
N TRP A 443 -2.29 1.15 -25.69
CA TRP A 443 -1.67 -0.11 -26.12
C TRP A 443 -0.83 -0.71 -25.00
N ASN A 444 0.12 0.06 -24.45
CA ASN A 444 1.02 -0.40 -23.39
C ASN A 444 0.29 -0.75 -22.08
N LYS A 445 -0.82 -0.07 -21.78
CA LYS A 445 -1.58 -0.27 -20.54
C LYS A 445 -2.55 -1.44 -20.64
N ILE A 446 -3.19 -1.68 -21.77
CA ILE A 446 -4.23 -2.70 -21.91
C ILE A 446 -3.73 -3.86 -22.78
N TYR A 447 -3.47 -3.55 -24.05
CA TYR A 447 -3.39 -4.55 -25.11
C TYR A 447 -2.08 -5.32 -25.15
N SER A 448 -0.93 -4.67 -24.89
CA SER A 448 0.38 -5.34 -24.92
C SER A 448 0.46 -6.48 -23.90
N ARG A 449 -0.13 -6.30 -22.72
CA ARG A 449 -0.16 -7.33 -21.67
C ARG A 449 -1.04 -8.53 -22.07
N VAL A 450 -2.17 -8.26 -22.71
CA VAL A 450 -3.04 -9.32 -23.23
C VAL A 450 -2.36 -10.05 -24.37
N ALA A 451 -1.77 -9.34 -25.32
CA ALA A 451 -1.01 -9.91 -26.43
C ALA A 451 0.13 -10.81 -25.92
N ASN A 452 0.94 -10.32 -24.97
CA ASN A 452 2.02 -11.09 -24.36
C ASN A 452 1.51 -12.35 -23.66
N TYR A 453 0.43 -12.25 -22.89
CA TYR A 453 -0.18 -13.39 -22.20
C TYR A 453 -0.71 -14.44 -23.19
N LEU A 454 -1.31 -14.01 -24.30
CA LEU A 454 -1.85 -14.87 -25.34
C LEU A 454 -0.81 -15.36 -26.36
N GLY A 455 0.45 -14.93 -26.24
CA GLY A 455 1.52 -15.28 -27.18
C GLY A 455 1.36 -14.66 -28.58
N ILE A 456 0.64 -13.54 -28.69
CA ILE A 456 0.45 -12.80 -29.94
C ILE A 456 1.66 -11.88 -30.13
N THR A 457 2.61 -12.30 -30.97
CA THR A 457 3.74 -11.44 -31.37
C THR A 457 3.28 -10.38 -32.35
N THR A 458 3.14 -9.13 -31.90
CA THR A 458 3.10 -7.97 -32.79
C THR A 458 4.49 -7.76 -33.37
N LYS A 459 4.64 -7.82 -34.70
CA LYS A 459 5.88 -7.37 -35.36
C LYS A 459 6.00 -5.87 -35.08
N GLU A 460 7.09 -5.46 -34.43
CA GLU A 460 7.41 -4.04 -34.15
C GLU A 460 7.53 -3.21 -35.43
#